data_AF-A0A1F4DGG8-F1
#
_entry.id   AF-A0A1F4DGG8-F1
#
_cell.length_a   1.000
_cell.length_b   1.000
_cell.length_c   1.000
_cell.angle_alpha   90.00
_cell.angle_beta   90.00
_cell.angle_gamma   90.00
#
_symmetry.space_group_name_H-M   'P 1'
#
loop_
_entity.id
_entity.type
_entity.pdbx_description
1 polymer ?
#
loop_
_entity_poly.entity_id
_entity_poly.type
_entity_poly.pdbx_seq_one_letter_code
_entity_poly.pdbx_strand_id
1 'polypeptide(L)' 'MLTTLLEPTSGSAMVGGFDIARFPAEVRRRIGYVPQMVSADGALTGILCLILAVLFAVAVKLYPRLAQRNDPDELS' A
#
# COMPACT_ATOMS: atom_id res chain seq x y z
N MET A 1 -1.54 11.78 2.96
CA MET A 1 -0.76 12.11 4.17
C MET A 1 -0.75 10.98 5.18
N LEU A 2 -1.86 10.67 5.88
CA LEU A 2 -1.85 9.63 6.93
C LEU A 2 -1.50 8.21 6.41
N THR A 3 -1.89 7.90 5.17
CA THR A 3 -1.54 6.65 4.49
C THR A 3 -0.14 6.66 3.88
N THR A 4 0.61 7.76 4.02
CA THR A 4 1.96 7.99 3.48
C THR A 4 2.09 7.93 1.95
N LEU A 5 0.95 7.94 1.23
CA LEU A 5 0.90 8.01 -0.24
C LEU A 5 1.17 9.42 -0.79
N LEU A 6 1.15 10.42 0.09
CA LEU A 6 1.41 11.83 -0.21
C LEU A 6 2.18 12.40 0.97
N GLU A 7 3.17 13.24 0.69
CA GLU A 7 3.94 13.96 1.70
C GLU A 7 3.04 14.86 2.57
N PRO A 8 3.31 14.98 3.88
CA PRO A 8 2.60 15.93 4.73
C PRO A 8 2.96 17.35 4.33
N THR A 9 1.96 18.23 4.20
CA THR A 9 2.19 19.64 3.87
C THR A 9 2.67 20.44 5.08
N SER A 10 2.20 20.09 6.28
CA SER A 10 2.68 20.64 7.55
C SER A 10 2.19 19.78 8.74
N GLY A 11 2.77 20.01 9.92
CA GLY A 11 2.38 19.33 11.17
C GLY A 11 3.08 17.99 11.39
N SER A 12 2.63 17.26 12.41
CA SER A 12 3.13 15.92 12.75
C SER A 12 1.96 14.99 13.06
N ALA A 13 2.13 13.71 12.74
CA ALA A 13 1.14 12.69 13.02
C ALA A 13 1.82 11.34 13.24
N MET A 14 1.25 10.55 14.16
CA MET A 14 1.69 9.18 14.44
C MET A 14 0.60 8.19 14.07
N VAL A 15 1.00 7.10 13.42
CA VAL A 15 0.12 5.97 13.07
C VAL A 15 0.79 4.69 13.53
N GLY A 16 0.10 3.91 14.38
CA GLY A 16 0.65 2.66 14.92
C GLY A 16 1.95 2.83 15.72
N GLY A 17 2.17 4.00 16.34
CA GLY A 17 3.38 4.33 17.08
C GLY A 17 4.53 4.89 16.23
N PHE A 18 4.35 5.05 14.91
CA PHE A 18 5.36 5.55 13.99
C PHE A 18 4.99 6.92 13.45
N ASP A 19 5.95 7.84 13.39
CA ASP A 19 5.79 9.12 12.72
C ASP A 19 5.65 8.92 11.20
N ILE A 20 4.62 9.52 10.61
CA ILE A 20 4.26 9.31 9.19
C ILE A 20 5.29 9.87 8.21
N ALA A 21 6.09 10.87 8.61
CA ALA A 21 7.10 11.50 7.77
C ALA A 21 8.45 10.76 7.89
N ARG A 22 8.81 10.33 9.10
CA ARG A 22 10.09 9.67 9.38
C ARG A 22 10.08 8.17 9.03
N PHE A 23 8.95 7.49 9.20
CA PHE A 23 8.87 6.03 9.03
C PHE A 23 7.69 5.59 8.15
N PRO A 24 7.59 6.07 6.89
CA PRO A 24 6.43 5.83 6.05
C PRO A 24 6.23 4.35 5.69
N ALA A 25 7.33 3.59 5.51
CA ALA A 25 7.26 2.16 5.23
C ALA A 25 6.69 1.33 6.40
N GLU A 26 7.06 1.68 7.64
CA GLU A 26 6.56 1.01 8.84
C GLU A 26 5.07 1.30 9.06
N VAL A 27 4.62 2.52 8.74
CA VAL A 27 3.19 2.87 8.76
C VAL A 27 2.42 2.02 7.75
N ARG A 28 2.86 1.93 6.49
CA ARG A 28 2.18 1.13 5.45
C ARG A 28 2.11 -0.37 5.76
N ARG A 29 3.08 -0.90 6.51
CA ARG A 29 3.04 -2.30 6.98
C ARG A 29 1.97 -2.57 8.03
N ARG A 30 1.47 -1.54 8.72
CA ARG A 30 0.54 -1.65 9.85
C ARG A 30 -0.90 -1.29 9.50
N ILE A 31 -1.13 -0.69 8.33
CA ILE A 31 -2.44 -0.23 7.90
C ILE A 31 -2.84 -0.87 6.58
N GLY A 32 -4.13 -1.18 6.45
CA GLY A 32 -4.78 -1.37 5.16
C GLY A 32 -5.38 -0.05 4.68
N TYR A 33 -5.39 0.19 3.38
CA TYR A 33 -6.06 1.35 2.77
C TYR A 33 -7.22 0.87 1.90
N VAL A 34 -8.39 1.49 2.09
CA VAL A 34 -9.57 1.28 1.25
C VAL A 34 -9.85 2.58 0.50
N PRO A 35 -9.76 2.59 -0.85
CA PRO A 35 -10.02 3.78 -1.65
C PRO A 35 -11.51 4.15 -1.68
N GLN A 36 -11.80 5.42 -2.00
CA GLN A 36 -13.18 5.94 -2.05
C GLN A 36 -14.02 5.25 -3.14
N MET A 37 -13.41 5.01 -4.30
CA MET A 37 -14.00 4.19 -5.35
C MET A 37 -13.70 2.72 -5.07
N VAL A 38 -14.73 1.88 -5.20
CA VAL A 38 -14.60 0.43 -5.07
C VAL A 38 -13.51 -0.07 -6.01
N SER A 39 -12.51 -0.74 -5.45
CA SER A 39 -11.48 -1.47 -6.20
C SER A 39 -11.74 -2.98 -6.23
N ALA A 40 -12.91 -3.43 -5.76
CA ALA A 40 -13.33 -4.82 -5.86
C ALA A 40 -13.80 -5.12 -7.28
N ASP A 41 -13.42 -6.29 -7.79
CA ASP A 41 -13.87 -6.76 -9.10
C ASP A 41 -15.32 -7.26 -8.99
N GLY A 42 -16.24 -6.61 -9.71
CA GLY A 42 -17.65 -6.97 -9.72
C GLY A 42 -17.95 -8.32 -10.39
N ALA A 43 -17.00 -8.89 -11.13
CA ALA A 43 -17.11 -10.23 -11.69
C ALA A 43 -16.79 -11.34 -10.67
N LEU A 44 -16.18 -11.01 -9.54
CA LEU A 44 -15.81 -11.96 -8.49
C LEU A 44 -16.78 -11.90 -7.31
N THR A 45 -17.02 -13.06 -6.67
CA THR A 45 -17.67 -13.08 -5.36
C THR A 45 -16.72 -12.51 -4.30
N GLY A 46 -17.25 -12.00 -3.18
CA GLY A 46 -16.44 -11.36 -2.15
C GLY A 46 -15.30 -12.23 -1.59
N ILE A 47 -15.53 -13.54 -1.45
CA ILE A 47 -14.51 -14.49 -0.99
C ILE A 47 -13.39 -14.63 -2.03
N LEU A 48 -13.75 -14.71 -3.32
CA LEU A 48 -12.75 -14.77 -4.40
C LEU A 48 -11.90 -13.49 -4.46
N CYS A 49 -12.51 -12.31 -4.28
CA CYS A 49 -11.78 -11.05 -4.15
C CYS A 49 -10.80 -11.08 -2.97
N LEU A 50 -11.23 -11.63 -1.82
CA LEU A 50 -10.36 -11.74 -0.64
C LEU A 50 -9.20 -12.71 -0.87
N ILE A 51 -9.47 -13.87 -1.47
CA ILE A 51 -8.43 -14.85 -1.84
C ILE A 51 -7.42 -14.21 -2.79
N LEU A 52 -7.88 -13.48 -3.81
CA LEU A 52 -7.00 -12.79 -4.76
C LEU A 52 -6.13 -11.74 -4.05
N ALA A 53 -6.70 -10.94 -3.15
CA ALA A 53 -5.96 -9.96 -2.37
C ALA A 53 -4.87 -10.63 -1.50
N VAL A 54 -5.17 -11.76 -0.88
CA VAL A 54 -4.21 -12.54 -0.08
C VAL A 54 -3.10 -13.11 -0.96
N LEU A 55 -3.45 -13.70 -2.11
CA LEU A 55 -2.46 -14.25 -3.06
C LEU A 55 -1.48 -13.17 -3.53
N PHE A 56 -2.00 -11.99 -3.87
CA PHE A 56 -1.16 -10.86 -4.29
C PHE A 56 -0.24 -10.39 -3.15
N ALA A 57 -0.77 -10.26 -1.94
CA ALA A 57 0.02 -9.88 -0.76
C ALA A 57 1.16 -10.88 -0.47
N VAL A 58 0.90 -12.19 -0.60
CA VAL A 58 1.92 -13.24 -0.44
C VAL A 58 2.95 -13.18 -1.57
N ALA A 59 2.52 -13.02 -2.82
CA ALA A 59 3.42 -12.94 -3.97
C ALA A 59 4.42 -11.77 -3.85
N VAL A 60 3.94 -10.59 -3.47
CA VAL A 60 4.79 -9.41 -3.23
C VAL A 60 5.80 -9.66 -2.10
N LYS A 61 5.40 -10.41 -1.07
CA LYS A 61 6.29 -10.75 0.05
C LYS A 61 7.36 -11.78 -0.33
N LEU A 62 7.04 -12.71 -1.22
CA LEU A 62 7.95 -13.77 -1.65
C LEU A 62 8.95 -13.28 -2.72
N TYR A 63 8.56 -12.29 -3.53
CA TYR A 63 9.37 -11.76 -4.64
C TYR A 63 9.63 -10.25 -4.48
N PRO A 64 10.44 -9.82 -3.50
CA PRO A 64 10.66 -8.40 -3.20
C PRO A 64 11.30 -7.61 -4.36
N ARG A 65 12.02 -8.27 -5.28
CA ARG A 65 12.62 -7.62 -6.46
C ARG A 65 11.57 -7.09 -7.44
N LEU A 66 10.39 -7.70 -7.50
CA LEU A 66 9.29 -7.21 -8.36
C LEU A 66 8.64 -5.95 -7.79
N ALA A 67 8.74 -5.73 -6.47
CA ALA A 67 8.22 -4.53 -5.82
C ALA A 67 9.14 -3.30 -5.95
N GLN A 68 10.40 -3.49 -6.41
CA GLN A 68 11.39 -2.43 -6.57
C GLN A 68 11.45 -1.85 -7.99
N ARG A 69 10.80 -2.48 -8.98
CA ARG A 69 10.75 -2.01 -10.37
C ARG A 69 9.66 -0.95 -10.53
N ASN A 70 9.85 0.20 -9.91
CA ASN A 70 9.03 1.39 -10.09
C ASN A 70 9.93 2.64 -10.12
N ASP A 71 11.11 2.51 -10.75
CA ASP A 71 11.98 3.65 -11.03
C ASP A 71 11.44 4.39 -12.27
N PRO A 72 11.11 5.68 -12.17
CA PRO A 72 10.60 6.48 -13.29
C PRO A 72 11.66 6.80 -14.37
N ASP A 73 12.91 6.38 -14.18
CA ASP A 73 14.05 6.75 -15.03
C ASP A 73 14.32 5.76 -16.20
N GLU A 74 13.51 4.71 -16.39
CA GLU A 74 13.68 3.73 -17.49
C GLU A 74 12.97 4.11 -18.81
N LEU A 75 12.40 5.31 -18.92
CA LEU A 75 11.61 5.78 -20.08
C LEU A 75 12.25 6.95 -20.85
N SER A 76 13.58 7.14 -20.75
CA SER A 76 14.34 8.08 -21.58
C SER A 76 14.92 7.41 -22.83
#